data_AF-A0A7C5LWQ7-F1
#
_entry.id   AF-A0A7C5LWQ7-F1
#
_cell.length_a   1.000
_cell.length_b   1.000
_cell.length_c   1.000
_cell.angle_alpha   90.00
_cell.angle_beta   90.00
_cell.angle_gamma   90.00
#
_symmetry.space_group_name_H-M   'P 1'
#
loop_
_entity.id
_entity.type
_entity.pdbx_description
1 polymer ?
#
loop_
_entity_poly.entity_id
_entity_poly.type
_entity_poly.pdbx_seq_one_letter_code
_entity_poly.pdbx_strand_id
1 'polypeptide(L)'
;MNSPKFSITLKPVKTMNKTNKNIRKKPAGWMMALLLVLFSVSGAMAQGSNEAQTTVLIAVTVVGIVAVIVLLVSIYTLQVLNVILRTEEERKAKEAGVEPKPAKSLWQRFLKVVNRRVDIEEEDTILLDHNYDGIRELDNHLPPWWTYLFYLTIAFGVVYMILYHVTGTLPLPEEEYQIEMAEAQATAEARKAESPVEEFNEADLKLTDDPAILESGAKIYAQQCAVCHKADGGGSIGPNLTDDYWLHGGDIKSV
;
A
#
# COMPACT_ATOMS: atom_id res chain seq x y z
N MET A 1 7.62 -53.88 -41.28
CA MET A 1 7.74 -52.77 -40.31
C MET A 1 6.97 -53.15 -39.06
N ASN A 2 7.68 -53.44 -37.97
CA ASN A 2 7.13 -53.86 -36.68
C ASN A 2 6.55 -52.65 -35.94
N SER A 3 5.26 -52.71 -35.59
CA SER A 3 4.66 -51.76 -34.63
C SER A 3 4.87 -52.28 -33.20
N PRO A 4 5.34 -51.44 -32.26
CA PRO A 4 5.49 -51.85 -30.87
C PRO A 4 4.12 -51.89 -30.18
N LYS A 5 3.74 -53.06 -29.66
CA LYS A 5 2.59 -53.23 -28.76
C LYS A 5 2.95 -52.66 -27.38
N PHE A 6 2.40 -51.50 -27.02
CA PHE A 6 2.44 -50.99 -25.66
C PHE A 6 1.35 -51.66 -24.82
N SER A 7 1.75 -52.59 -23.96
CA SER A 7 0.90 -53.19 -22.92
C SER A 7 0.92 -52.29 -21.70
N ILE A 8 -0.19 -51.61 -21.40
CA ILE A 8 -0.37 -50.85 -20.16
C ILE A 8 -0.99 -51.79 -19.13
N THR A 9 -0.17 -52.36 -18.25
CA THR A 9 -0.62 -53.02 -17.02
C THR A 9 -1.21 -51.98 -16.06
N LEU A 10 -2.54 -51.96 -15.93
CA LEU A 10 -3.23 -51.19 -14.90
C LEU A 10 -2.86 -51.73 -13.51
N LYS A 11 -2.19 -50.91 -12.70
CA LYS A 11 -2.03 -51.19 -11.26
C LYS A 11 -3.42 -51.09 -10.59
N PRO A 12 -3.78 -51.99 -9.67
CA PRO A 12 -5.05 -51.91 -8.96
C PRO A 12 -5.13 -50.64 -8.13
N VAL A 13 -6.24 -49.91 -8.28
CA VAL A 13 -6.58 -48.72 -7.48
C VAL A 13 -6.71 -49.15 -6.03
N LYS A 14 -5.78 -48.71 -5.20
CA LYS A 14 -5.81 -48.90 -3.75
C LYS A 14 -7.00 -48.09 -3.22
N THR A 15 -8.08 -48.75 -2.85
CA THR A 15 -9.25 -48.11 -2.22
C THR A 15 -8.81 -47.44 -0.93
N MET A 16 -8.64 -46.11 -0.97
CA MET A 16 -8.36 -45.32 0.22
C MET A 16 -9.63 -45.13 1.03
N ASN A 17 -10.00 -46.14 1.81
CA ASN A 17 -10.90 -45.95 2.94
C ASN A 17 -10.11 -45.28 4.08
N LYS A 18 -9.92 -43.95 3.99
CA LYS A 18 -9.52 -43.14 5.15
C LYS A 18 -10.78 -42.53 5.73
N THR A 19 -11.46 -43.34 6.53
CA THR A 19 -12.44 -42.89 7.50
C THR A 19 -11.86 -41.76 8.34
N ASN A 20 -12.56 -40.63 8.25
CA ASN A 20 -12.65 -39.51 9.16
C ASN A 20 -12.20 -39.82 10.61
N LYS A 21 -10.91 -39.66 10.88
CA LYS A 21 -10.32 -39.57 12.22
C LYS A 21 -9.23 -38.52 12.18
N ASN A 22 -9.60 -37.24 12.22
CA ASN A 22 -8.71 -36.15 12.67
C ASN A 22 -9.44 -34.81 12.87
N ILE A 23 -10.63 -34.83 13.49
CA ILE A 23 -11.09 -33.65 14.24
C ILE A 23 -10.34 -33.66 15.58
N ARG A 24 -9.02 -33.42 15.51
CA ARG A 24 -8.19 -33.17 16.67
C ARG A 24 -8.64 -31.80 17.20
N LYS A 25 -9.38 -31.80 18.31
CA LYS A 25 -9.70 -30.60 19.10
C LYS A 25 -8.40 -29.82 19.32
N LYS A 26 -8.20 -28.70 18.61
CA LYS A 26 -7.15 -27.74 18.99
C LYS A 26 -7.63 -27.08 20.28
N PRO A 27 -6.83 -27.05 21.36
CA PRO A 27 -7.28 -26.42 22.59
C PRO A 27 -7.44 -24.91 22.32
N ALA A 28 -8.59 -24.36 22.69
CA ALA A 28 -8.94 -22.95 22.64
C ALA A 28 -8.08 -22.07 23.59
N GLY A 29 -6.83 -22.46 23.83
CA GLY A 29 -5.91 -21.80 24.76
C GLY A 29 -5.49 -20.41 24.30
N TRP A 30 -5.44 -20.15 22.98
CA TRP A 30 -5.08 -18.83 22.46
C TRP A 30 -6.17 -17.79 22.72
N MET A 31 -7.44 -18.18 22.69
CA MET A 31 -8.57 -17.29 22.98
C MET A 31 -8.66 -16.95 24.48
N MET A 32 -8.41 -17.95 25.34
CA MET A 32 -8.24 -17.76 26.78
C MET A 32 -7.05 -16.84 27.09
N ALA A 33 -5.92 -17.02 26.39
CA ALA A 33 -4.76 -16.14 26.53
C ALA A 33 -5.08 -14.70 26.11
N LEU A 34 -5.86 -14.49 25.05
CA LEU A 34 -6.23 -13.16 24.55
C LEU A 34 -7.16 -12.41 25.54
N LEU A 35 -8.11 -13.12 26.14
CA LEU A 35 -8.97 -12.58 27.20
C LEU A 35 -8.19 -12.30 28.50
N LEU A 36 -7.24 -13.17 28.86
CA LEU A 36 -6.37 -12.97 30.02
C LEU A 36 -5.42 -11.77 29.83
N VAL A 37 -4.89 -11.56 28.62
CA VAL A 37 -4.06 -10.39 28.29
C VAL A 37 -4.87 -9.09 28.41
N LEU A 38 -6.10 -9.05 27.89
CA LEU A 38 -6.98 -7.88 28.02
C LEU A 38 -7.33 -7.58 29.50
N PHE A 39 -7.53 -8.62 30.31
CA PHE A 39 -7.78 -8.47 31.75
C PHE A 39 -6.53 -7.95 32.50
N SER A 40 -5.33 -8.43 32.12
CA SER A 40 -4.05 -8.06 32.74
C SER A 40 -3.69 -6.59 32.49
N VAL A 41 -3.94 -6.09 31.28
CA VAL A 41 -3.64 -4.70 30.88
C VAL A 41 -4.50 -3.69 31.66
N SER A 42 -5.72 -4.08 32.04
CA SER A 42 -6.65 -3.21 32.77
C SER A 42 -6.22 -2.95 34.22
N GLY A 43 -5.64 -3.95 34.90
CA GLY A 43 -5.15 -3.81 36.27
C GLY A 43 -3.91 -2.90 36.38
N ALA A 44 -3.00 -2.96 35.40
CA ALA A 44 -1.79 -2.14 35.38
C ALA A 44 -2.09 -0.64 35.13
N MET A 45 -3.12 -0.34 34.33
CA MET A 45 -3.53 1.03 34.00
C MET A 45 -4.35 1.72 35.10
N ALA A 46 -4.83 0.97 36.11
CA ALA A 46 -5.59 1.53 37.22
C ALA A 46 -4.70 2.17 38.31
N GLN A 47 -3.41 1.81 38.35
CA GLN A 47 -2.46 2.26 39.37
C GLN A 47 -2.06 3.72 39.11
N GLY A 48 -2.64 4.66 39.88
CA GLY A 48 -2.40 6.11 39.77
C GLY A 48 -3.51 6.93 39.10
N SER A 49 -4.68 6.32 38.85
CA SER A 49 -5.84 6.99 38.23
C SER A 49 -6.87 7.46 39.27
N ASN A 50 -7.52 8.61 39.03
CA ASN A 50 -8.56 9.15 39.92
C ASN A 50 -9.89 8.37 39.79
N GLU A 51 -10.83 8.54 40.73
CA GLU A 51 -12.09 7.78 40.81
C GLU A 51 -12.96 7.84 39.52
N ALA A 52 -12.95 8.99 38.83
CA ALA A 52 -13.61 9.12 37.54
C ALA A 52 -12.90 8.31 36.42
N GLN A 53 -11.57 8.26 36.45
CA GLN A 53 -10.77 7.55 35.44
C GLN A 53 -10.82 6.03 35.64
N THR A 54 -10.81 5.54 36.89
CA THR A 54 -10.99 4.12 37.19
C THR A 54 -12.36 3.61 36.73
N THR A 55 -13.42 4.40 36.94
CA THR A 55 -14.79 4.06 36.52
C THR A 55 -14.90 3.97 34.99
N VAL A 56 -14.32 4.92 34.26
CA VAL A 56 -14.29 4.90 32.78
C VAL A 56 -13.48 3.73 32.25
N LEU A 57 -12.33 3.41 32.85
CA LEU A 57 -11.50 2.29 32.45
C LEU A 57 -12.21 0.94 32.66
N ILE A 58 -12.91 0.75 33.77
CA ILE A 58 -13.72 -0.45 34.02
C ILE A 58 -14.86 -0.56 32.99
N ALA A 59 -15.54 0.56 32.67
CA ALA A 59 -16.61 0.55 31.66
C ALA A 59 -16.10 0.16 30.27
N VAL A 60 -14.99 0.74 29.81
CA VAL A 60 -14.39 0.44 28.50
C VAL A 60 -13.91 -1.02 28.42
N THR A 61 -13.34 -1.55 29.49
CA THR A 61 -12.83 -2.92 29.53
C THR A 61 -13.95 -3.95 29.54
N VAL A 62 -15.04 -3.70 30.27
CA VAL A 62 -16.25 -4.54 30.22
C VAL A 62 -16.86 -4.53 28.82
N VAL A 63 -17.00 -3.35 28.18
CA VAL A 63 -17.52 -3.24 26.81
C VAL A 63 -16.62 -3.98 25.82
N GLY A 64 -15.29 -3.86 25.96
CA GLY A 64 -14.32 -4.59 25.13
C GLY A 64 -14.45 -6.11 25.27
N ILE A 65 -14.59 -6.61 26.50
CA ILE A 65 -14.78 -8.06 26.77
C ILE A 65 -16.09 -8.55 26.16
N VAL A 66 -17.19 -7.80 26.31
CA VAL A 66 -18.48 -8.15 25.71
C VAL A 66 -18.38 -8.19 24.19
N ALA A 67 -17.74 -7.20 23.56
CA ALA A 67 -17.52 -7.18 22.12
C ALA A 67 -16.73 -8.39 21.64
N VAL A 68 -15.66 -8.78 22.35
CA VAL A 68 -14.90 -9.99 22.04
C VAL A 68 -15.76 -11.24 22.19
N ILE A 69 -16.55 -11.38 23.25
CA ILE A 69 -17.45 -12.53 23.42
C ILE A 69 -18.46 -12.60 22.28
N VAL A 70 -19.09 -11.49 21.91
CA VAL A 70 -20.04 -11.44 20.80
C VAL A 70 -19.38 -11.86 19.49
N LEU A 71 -18.16 -11.42 19.23
CA LEU A 71 -17.39 -11.79 18.05
C LEU A 71 -17.07 -13.29 18.06
N LEU A 72 -16.64 -13.84 19.19
CA LEU A 72 -16.36 -15.28 19.33
C LEU A 72 -17.61 -16.14 19.16
N VAL A 73 -18.73 -15.74 19.75
CA VAL A 73 -20.03 -16.40 19.57
C VAL A 73 -20.44 -16.34 18.09
N SER A 74 -20.28 -15.19 17.44
CA SER A 74 -20.58 -15.03 16.01
C SER A 74 -19.70 -15.91 15.12
N ILE A 75 -18.41 -16.04 15.43
CA ILE A 75 -17.52 -16.97 14.73
C ILE A 75 -17.99 -18.41 14.96
N TYR A 76 -18.33 -18.78 16.20
CA TYR A 76 -18.78 -20.12 16.52
C TYR A 76 -20.10 -20.48 15.82
N THR A 77 -21.08 -19.57 15.80
CA THR A 77 -22.35 -19.79 15.09
C THR A 77 -22.12 -19.93 13.58
N LEU A 78 -21.25 -19.12 13.00
CA LEU A 78 -20.85 -19.26 11.58
C LEU A 78 -20.12 -20.60 11.32
N GLN A 79 -19.29 -21.08 12.25
CA GLN A 79 -18.65 -22.39 12.14
C GLN A 79 -19.67 -23.53 12.22
N VAL A 80 -20.61 -23.48 13.16
CA VAL A 80 -21.69 -24.47 13.29
C VAL A 80 -22.59 -24.45 12.05
N LEU A 81 -22.98 -23.27 11.57
CA LEU A 81 -23.77 -23.13 10.36
C LEU A 81 -23.04 -23.72 9.15
N ASN A 82 -21.72 -23.48 9.02
CA ASN A 82 -20.90 -24.05 7.97
C ASN A 82 -20.85 -25.59 8.06
N VAL A 83 -20.75 -26.16 9.27
CA VAL A 83 -20.81 -27.62 9.45
C VAL A 83 -22.16 -28.18 9.02
N ILE A 84 -23.28 -27.57 9.44
CA ILE A 84 -24.63 -28.01 9.10
C ILE A 84 -24.85 -27.96 7.58
N LEU A 85 -24.48 -26.85 6.93
CA LEU A 85 -24.62 -26.69 5.48
C LEU A 85 -23.81 -27.74 4.72
N ARG A 86 -22.58 -28.03 5.16
CA ARG A 86 -21.74 -29.06 4.55
C ARG A 86 -22.30 -30.48 4.75
N THR A 87 -22.85 -30.78 5.93
CA THR A 87 -23.49 -32.09 6.17
C THR A 87 -24.75 -32.29 5.33
N GLU A 88 -25.53 -31.23 5.08
CA GLU A 88 -26.68 -31.28 4.18
C GLU A 88 -26.26 -31.46 2.72
N GLU A 89 -25.21 -30.77 2.26
CA GLU A 89 -24.67 -30.98 0.91
C GLU A 89 -24.17 -32.42 0.73
N GLU A 90 -23.46 -32.98 1.70
CA GLU A 90 -23.02 -34.39 1.67
C GLU A 90 -24.20 -35.37 1.68
N ARG A 91 -25.27 -35.08 2.43
CA ARG A 91 -26.49 -35.91 2.46
C ARG A 91 -27.20 -35.87 1.10
N LYS A 92 -27.43 -34.67 0.55
CA LYS A 92 -28.06 -34.48 -0.76
C LYS A 92 -27.25 -35.11 -1.89
N ALA A 93 -25.91 -35.02 -1.83
CA ALA A 93 -25.03 -35.65 -2.81
C ALA A 93 -25.14 -37.18 -2.79
N LYS A 94 -25.16 -37.78 -1.58
CA LYS A 94 -25.37 -39.24 -1.41
C LYS A 94 -26.75 -39.68 -1.89
N GLU A 95 -27.81 -38.93 -1.58
CA GLU A 95 -29.17 -39.19 -2.05
C GLU A 95 -29.29 -39.10 -3.57
N ALA A 96 -28.57 -38.15 -4.19
CA ALA A 96 -28.52 -38.00 -5.65
C ALA A 96 -27.55 -38.96 -6.36
N GLY A 97 -26.76 -39.76 -5.62
CA GLY A 97 -25.74 -40.64 -6.20
C GLY A 97 -24.58 -39.91 -6.88
N VAL A 98 -24.37 -38.63 -6.56
CA VAL A 98 -23.31 -37.78 -7.12
C VAL A 98 -22.23 -37.56 -6.06
N GLU A 99 -20.96 -37.46 -6.47
CA GLU A 99 -19.89 -37.12 -5.52
C GLU A 99 -20.13 -35.74 -4.88
N PRO A 100 -19.92 -35.59 -3.56
CA PRO A 100 -20.15 -34.33 -2.87
C PRO A 100 -19.19 -33.26 -3.39
N LYS A 101 -19.74 -32.26 -4.08
CA LYS A 101 -18.98 -31.08 -4.51
C LYS A 101 -18.48 -30.33 -3.27
N PRO A 102 -17.21 -29.92 -3.20
CA PRO A 102 -16.72 -29.16 -2.06
C PRO A 102 -17.49 -27.83 -1.95
N ALA A 103 -18.03 -27.54 -0.76
CA ALA A 103 -18.72 -26.29 -0.49
C ALA A 103 -17.86 -25.08 -0.91
N LYS A 104 -18.35 -24.28 -1.88
CA LYS A 104 -17.62 -23.11 -2.39
C LYS A 104 -17.38 -22.12 -1.25
N SER A 105 -16.12 -21.79 -1.00
CA SER A 105 -15.70 -20.79 0.01
C SER A 105 -16.36 -19.44 -0.26
N LEU A 106 -16.61 -18.65 0.79
CA LEU A 106 -17.11 -17.28 0.66
C LEU A 106 -16.28 -16.45 -0.33
N TRP A 107 -14.96 -16.67 -0.34
CA TRP A 107 -14.04 -16.03 -1.28
C TRP A 107 -14.29 -16.46 -2.73
N GLN A 108 -14.57 -17.74 -2.98
CA GLN A 108 -14.87 -18.24 -4.32
C GLN A 108 -16.22 -17.72 -4.83
N ARG A 109 -17.20 -17.57 -3.94
CA ARG A 109 -18.50 -16.95 -4.28
C ARG A 109 -18.31 -15.48 -4.64
N PHE A 110 -17.54 -14.74 -3.85
CA PHE A 110 -17.19 -13.35 -4.15
C PHE A 110 -16.47 -13.21 -5.49
N LEU A 111 -15.39 -13.99 -5.72
CA LEU A 111 -14.66 -13.97 -6.98
C LEU A 111 -15.52 -14.36 -8.17
N LYS A 112 -16.48 -15.28 -7.99
CA LYS A 112 -17.44 -15.64 -9.03
C LYS A 112 -18.39 -14.49 -9.35
N VAL A 113 -18.83 -13.71 -8.36
CA VAL A 113 -19.67 -12.52 -8.62
C VAL A 113 -18.88 -11.42 -9.32
N VAL A 114 -17.65 -11.14 -8.86
CA VAL A 114 -16.82 -10.05 -9.40
C VAL A 114 -16.37 -10.34 -10.83
N ASN A 115 -15.91 -11.57 -11.11
CA ASN A 115 -15.42 -11.92 -12.44
C ASN A 115 -16.49 -12.48 -13.36
N ARG A 116 -17.59 -12.96 -12.79
CA ARG A 116 -18.76 -13.57 -13.44
C ARG A 116 -18.48 -14.78 -14.35
N ARG A 117 -17.21 -15.16 -14.55
CA ARG A 117 -16.68 -16.30 -15.35
C ARG A 117 -17.43 -17.63 -15.21
N VAL A 118 -17.46 -18.38 -16.32
CA VAL A 118 -17.92 -19.77 -16.40
C VAL A 118 -16.96 -20.70 -15.62
N ASP A 119 -17.49 -21.77 -15.03
CA ASP A 119 -16.70 -22.74 -14.26
C ASP A 119 -15.92 -23.65 -15.24
N ILE A 120 -14.73 -24.13 -14.83
CA ILE A 120 -13.81 -24.89 -15.71
C ILE A 120 -14.45 -26.16 -16.30
N GLU A 121 -15.30 -26.83 -15.51
CA GLU A 121 -16.03 -28.04 -15.90
C GLU A 121 -17.02 -27.80 -17.06
N GLU A 122 -17.42 -26.54 -17.28
CA GLU A 122 -18.40 -26.12 -18.27
C GLU A 122 -17.75 -25.34 -19.44
N GLU A 123 -16.42 -25.28 -19.52
CA GLU A 123 -15.70 -24.53 -20.56
C GLU A 123 -16.02 -25.02 -21.99
N ASP A 124 -16.23 -26.32 -22.16
CA ASP A 124 -16.60 -26.90 -23.47
C ASP A 124 -17.92 -26.34 -24.00
N THR A 125 -18.79 -25.78 -23.14
CA THR A 125 -20.07 -25.19 -23.56
C THR A 125 -19.93 -23.80 -24.20
N ILE A 126 -18.82 -23.11 -23.94
CA ILE A 126 -18.52 -21.76 -24.45
C ILE A 126 -17.30 -21.76 -25.39
N LEU A 127 -16.85 -22.94 -25.80
CA LEU A 127 -15.72 -23.08 -26.70
C LEU A 127 -16.13 -22.70 -28.12
N LEU A 128 -15.38 -21.81 -28.76
CA LEU A 128 -15.57 -21.44 -30.14
C LEU A 128 -15.19 -22.59 -31.10
N ASP A 129 -15.79 -22.60 -32.29
CA ASP A 129 -15.66 -23.71 -33.26
C ASP A 129 -14.32 -23.74 -34.02
N HIS A 130 -13.54 -22.67 -33.94
CA HIS A 130 -12.24 -22.53 -34.59
C HIS A 130 -11.08 -22.89 -33.67
N ASN A 131 -10.07 -23.50 -34.28
CA ASN A 131 -8.80 -23.83 -33.64
C ASN A 131 -7.66 -23.27 -34.48
N TYR A 132 -6.80 -22.48 -33.86
CA TYR A 132 -5.62 -21.89 -34.46
C TYR A 132 -4.38 -22.50 -33.84
N ASP A 133 -3.70 -23.39 -34.55
CA ASP A 133 -2.43 -24.00 -34.11
C ASP A 133 -2.51 -24.63 -32.70
N GLY A 134 -3.61 -25.32 -32.41
CA GLY A 134 -3.86 -25.95 -31.11
C GLY A 134 -4.45 -25.02 -30.04
N ILE A 135 -4.56 -23.71 -30.31
CA ILE A 135 -5.20 -22.73 -29.42
C ILE A 135 -6.68 -22.62 -29.78
N ARG A 136 -7.53 -22.72 -28.75
CA ARG A 136 -8.99 -22.57 -28.87
C ARG A 136 -9.43 -21.39 -28.00
N GLU A 137 -10.45 -20.69 -28.45
CA GLU A 137 -10.94 -19.49 -27.80
C GLU A 137 -12.24 -19.76 -27.04
N LEU A 138 -12.45 -19.04 -25.94
CA LEU A 138 -13.65 -19.14 -25.11
C LEU A 138 -14.50 -17.89 -25.28
N ASP A 139 -15.79 -18.07 -25.55
CA ASP A 139 -16.80 -17.00 -25.58
C ASP A 139 -17.28 -16.67 -24.16
N ASN A 140 -16.34 -16.19 -23.33
CA ASN A 140 -16.64 -15.74 -21.98
C ASN A 140 -16.97 -14.25 -21.97
N HIS A 141 -17.95 -13.84 -21.17
CA HIS A 141 -18.27 -12.44 -20.98
C HIS A 141 -17.16 -11.72 -20.20
N LEU A 142 -17.03 -10.43 -20.48
CA LEU A 142 -16.06 -9.56 -19.83
C LEU A 142 -16.41 -9.41 -18.33
N PRO A 143 -15.41 -9.38 -17.43
CA PRO A 143 -15.65 -9.10 -16.03
C PRO A 143 -16.40 -7.78 -15.84
N PRO A 144 -17.53 -7.76 -15.10
CA PRO A 144 -18.33 -6.54 -14.94
C PRO A 144 -17.53 -5.33 -14.45
N TRP A 145 -16.62 -5.52 -13.49
CA TRP A 145 -15.77 -4.45 -12.97
C TRP A 145 -14.88 -3.83 -14.06
N TRP A 146 -14.38 -4.63 -15.00
CA TRP A 146 -13.54 -4.17 -16.10
C TRP A 146 -14.36 -3.32 -17.08
N THR A 147 -15.59 -3.76 -17.40
CA THR A 147 -16.49 -2.99 -18.26
C THR A 147 -16.89 -1.65 -17.63
N TYR A 148 -17.15 -1.62 -16.32
CA TYR A 148 -17.44 -0.38 -15.61
C TYR A 148 -16.24 0.55 -15.58
N LEU A 149 -15.03 0.02 -15.39
CA LEU A 149 -13.80 0.81 -15.45
C LEU A 149 -13.61 1.42 -16.84
N PHE A 150 -13.85 0.66 -17.90
CA PHE A 150 -13.79 1.15 -19.27
C PHE A 150 -14.78 2.30 -19.54
N TYR A 151 -16.03 2.20 -19.06
CA TYR A 151 -16.98 3.31 -19.18
C TYR A 151 -16.62 4.51 -18.29
N LEU A 152 -16.04 4.27 -17.12
CA LEU A 152 -15.57 5.32 -16.23
C LEU A 152 -14.45 6.13 -16.88
N THR A 153 -13.48 5.50 -17.55
CA THR A 153 -12.40 6.23 -18.23
C THR A 153 -12.93 7.08 -19.39
N ILE A 154 -13.94 6.59 -20.12
CA ILE A 154 -14.62 7.38 -21.15
C ILE A 154 -15.30 8.61 -20.52
N ALA A 155 -16.09 8.41 -19.47
CA ALA A 155 -16.77 9.51 -18.78
C ALA A 155 -15.78 10.53 -18.21
N PHE A 156 -14.69 10.05 -17.59
CA PHE A 156 -13.61 10.89 -17.09
C PHE A 156 -12.97 11.71 -18.23
N GLY A 157 -12.68 11.10 -19.37
CA GLY A 157 -12.11 11.80 -20.53
C GLY A 157 -13.02 12.89 -21.07
N VAL A 158 -14.34 12.64 -21.13
CA VAL A 158 -15.32 13.65 -21.54
C VAL A 158 -15.37 14.81 -20.54
N VAL A 159 -15.43 14.51 -19.24
CA VAL A 159 -15.42 15.54 -18.20
C VAL A 159 -14.13 16.35 -18.22
N TYR A 160 -12.98 15.69 -18.36
CA TYR A 160 -11.67 16.35 -18.48
C TYR A 160 -11.63 17.31 -19.67
N MET A 161 -12.05 16.84 -20.85
CA MET A 161 -12.12 17.68 -22.06
C MET A 161 -13.01 18.90 -21.85
N ILE A 162 -14.19 18.72 -21.23
CA ILE A 162 -15.08 19.84 -20.96
C ILE A 162 -14.42 20.84 -20.01
N LEU A 163 -13.89 20.38 -18.88
CA LEU A 163 -13.37 21.25 -17.82
C LEU A 163 -12.10 22.01 -18.23
N TYR A 164 -11.16 21.36 -18.93
CA TYR A 164 -9.88 21.97 -19.31
C TYR A 164 -9.94 22.70 -20.66
N HIS A 165 -10.65 22.16 -21.65
CA HIS A 165 -10.58 22.69 -23.03
C HIS A 165 -11.85 23.39 -23.52
N VAL A 166 -13.04 23.08 -22.98
CA VAL A 166 -14.29 23.70 -23.44
C VAL A 166 -14.70 24.88 -22.54
N THR A 167 -14.78 24.65 -21.24
CA THR A 167 -15.22 25.68 -20.27
C THR A 167 -14.07 26.49 -19.70
N GLY A 168 -12.81 26.01 -19.80
CA GLY A 168 -11.63 26.69 -19.25
C GLY A 168 -11.72 26.88 -17.73
N THR A 169 -12.40 25.96 -17.04
CA THR A 169 -12.62 26.05 -15.59
C THR A 169 -11.40 25.64 -14.77
N LEU A 170 -10.50 24.84 -15.36
CA LEU A 170 -9.25 24.40 -14.74
C LEU A 170 -8.08 24.92 -15.59
N PRO A 171 -6.98 25.36 -14.95
CA PRO A 171 -5.84 25.94 -15.66
C PRO A 171 -5.11 24.87 -16.49
N LEU A 172 -4.66 25.27 -17.66
CA LEU A 172 -3.77 24.44 -18.49
C LEU A 172 -2.33 24.48 -17.93
N PRO A 173 -1.44 23.55 -18.33
CA PRO A 173 -0.09 23.47 -17.77
C PRO A 173 0.73 24.77 -17.86
N GLU A 174 0.56 25.54 -18.92
CA GLU A 174 1.23 26.85 -19.06
C GLU A 174 0.67 27.87 -18.07
N GLU A 175 -0.65 27.91 -17.90
CA GLU A 175 -1.29 28.83 -16.95
C GLU A 175 -0.92 28.46 -15.50
N GLU A 176 -0.91 27.17 -15.18
CA GLU A 176 -0.45 26.66 -13.89
C GLU A 176 1.00 27.06 -13.62
N TYR A 177 1.90 26.92 -14.60
CA TYR A 177 3.28 27.39 -14.49
C TYR A 177 3.38 28.89 -14.21
N GLN A 178 2.61 29.73 -14.92
CA GLN A 178 2.62 31.17 -14.67
C GLN A 178 2.09 31.53 -13.28
N ILE A 179 1.07 30.82 -12.80
CA ILE A 179 0.53 30.98 -11.43
C ILE A 179 1.61 30.64 -10.39
N GLU A 180 2.28 29.49 -10.53
CA GLU A 180 3.34 29.08 -9.62
C GLU A 180 4.52 30.07 -9.64
N MET A 181 4.92 30.55 -10.81
CA MET A 181 5.99 31.54 -10.94
C MET A 181 5.62 32.87 -10.30
N ALA A 182 4.37 33.32 -10.43
CA ALA A 182 3.89 34.53 -9.79
C ALA A 182 3.86 34.38 -8.26
N GLU A 183 3.44 33.24 -7.74
CA GLU A 183 3.48 32.94 -6.30
C GLU A 183 4.92 32.87 -5.77
N ALA A 184 5.83 32.24 -6.52
CA ALA A 184 7.25 32.17 -6.17
C ALA A 184 7.90 33.57 -6.17
N GLN A 185 7.57 34.41 -7.15
CA GLN A 185 8.02 35.80 -7.20
C GLN A 185 7.50 36.60 -6.00
N ALA A 186 6.20 36.53 -5.71
CA ALA A 186 5.62 37.21 -4.56
C ALA A 186 6.25 36.76 -3.23
N THR A 187 6.54 35.46 -3.10
CA THR A 187 7.24 34.91 -1.93
C THR A 187 8.69 35.38 -1.84
N ALA A 188 9.40 35.45 -2.97
CA ALA A 188 10.77 35.97 -3.02
C ALA A 188 10.82 37.45 -2.68
N GLU A 189 9.87 38.25 -3.17
CA GLU A 189 9.71 39.66 -2.83
C GLU A 189 9.37 39.86 -1.36
N ALA A 190 8.44 39.07 -0.80
CA ALA A 190 8.12 39.10 0.62
C ALA A 190 9.35 38.77 1.49
N ARG A 191 10.14 37.77 1.10
CA ARG A 191 11.41 37.45 1.77
C ARG A 191 12.42 38.59 1.69
N LYS A 192 12.55 39.22 0.51
CA LYS A 192 13.42 40.40 0.33
C LYS A 192 12.93 41.59 1.15
N ALA A 193 11.63 41.77 1.35
CA ALA A 193 11.08 42.84 2.18
C ALA A 193 11.27 42.58 3.68
N GLU A 194 11.16 41.33 4.13
CA GLU A 194 11.38 40.93 5.54
C GLU A 194 12.87 40.91 5.92
N SER A 195 13.72 40.55 4.96
CA SER A 195 15.18 40.60 5.09
C SER A 195 15.74 41.29 3.86
N PRO A 196 15.77 42.65 3.84
CA PRO A 196 16.42 43.39 2.77
C PRO A 196 17.90 43.06 2.81
N VAL A 197 18.27 42.05 2.03
CA VAL A 197 19.64 41.87 1.59
C VAL A 197 19.88 43.05 0.67
N GLU A 198 20.58 44.07 1.17
CA GLU A 198 21.13 45.15 0.35
C GLU A 198 21.70 44.51 -0.92
N GLU A 199 21.30 45.02 -2.09
CA GLU A 199 21.73 44.49 -3.38
C GLU A 199 23.26 44.47 -3.38
N PHE A 200 23.82 43.26 -3.22
CA PHE A 200 25.22 43.09 -2.94
C PHE A 200 26.01 43.52 -4.17
N ASN A 201 26.67 44.67 -4.08
CA ASN A 201 27.57 45.14 -5.10
C ASN A 201 28.97 44.64 -4.75
N GLU A 202 29.49 43.72 -5.58
CA GLU A 202 30.85 43.18 -5.47
C GLU A 202 31.91 44.30 -5.42
N ALA A 203 31.63 45.45 -6.05
CA ALA A 203 32.53 46.61 -6.05
C ALA A 203 32.71 47.27 -4.67
N ASP A 204 31.76 47.08 -3.75
CA ASP A 204 31.76 47.69 -2.42
C ASP A 204 32.31 46.76 -1.32
N LEU A 205 32.68 45.52 -1.68
CA LEU A 205 33.29 44.56 -0.77
C LEU A 205 34.63 45.05 -0.24
N LYS A 206 34.78 44.97 1.07
CA LYS A 206 36.03 45.25 1.78
C LYS A 206 36.36 44.10 2.71
N LEU A 207 37.65 43.84 2.89
CA LEU A 207 38.11 42.87 3.86
C LEU A 207 37.69 43.39 5.24
N THR A 208 37.04 42.55 6.01
CA THR A 208 36.57 42.87 7.34
C THR A 208 37.10 41.85 8.33
N ASP A 209 37.66 42.36 9.42
CA ASP A 209 38.10 41.56 10.58
C ASP A 209 37.05 41.61 11.70
N ASP A 210 35.82 42.07 11.41
CA ASP A 210 34.73 42.13 12.38
C ASP A 210 34.38 40.70 12.87
N PRO A 211 34.58 40.39 14.18
CA PRO A 211 34.33 39.06 14.71
C PRO A 211 32.89 38.58 14.49
N ALA A 212 31.90 39.47 14.50
CA ALA A 212 30.50 39.09 14.29
C ALA A 212 30.25 38.65 12.83
N ILE A 213 30.89 39.33 11.87
CA ILE A 213 30.81 38.98 10.45
C ILE A 213 31.55 37.67 10.21
N LEU A 214 32.75 37.51 10.74
CA LEU A 214 33.54 36.28 10.61
C LEU A 214 32.84 35.07 11.25
N GLU A 215 32.16 35.23 12.38
CA GLU A 215 31.38 34.15 13.00
C GLU A 215 30.21 33.73 12.11
N SER A 216 29.50 34.69 11.50
CA SER A 216 28.40 34.39 10.58
C SER A 216 28.91 33.73 9.29
N GLY A 217 30.01 34.23 8.71
CA GLY A 217 30.68 33.64 7.55
C GLY A 217 31.18 32.23 7.80
N ALA A 218 31.73 31.95 9.00
CA ALA A 218 32.16 30.60 9.38
C ALA A 218 31.00 29.60 9.41
N LYS A 219 29.80 30.03 9.86
CA LYS A 219 28.59 29.18 9.84
C LYS A 219 28.17 28.86 8.40
N ILE A 220 28.17 29.86 7.52
CA ILE A 220 27.86 29.68 6.09
C ILE A 220 28.89 28.74 5.44
N TYR A 221 30.18 28.98 5.68
CA TYR A 221 31.27 28.15 5.18
C TYR A 221 31.11 26.68 5.58
N ALA A 222 30.80 26.42 6.86
CA ALA A 222 30.58 25.06 7.36
C ALA A 222 29.37 24.37 6.71
N GLN A 223 28.31 25.11 6.40
CA GLN A 223 27.08 24.56 5.81
C GLN A 223 27.18 24.34 4.30
N GLN A 224 27.88 25.22 3.58
CA GLN A 224 27.82 25.29 2.11
C GLN A 224 29.15 24.98 1.42
N CYS A 225 30.28 25.37 2.00
CA CYS A 225 31.58 25.34 1.33
C CYS A 225 32.47 24.16 1.78
N ALA A 226 32.38 23.78 3.06
CA ALA A 226 33.23 22.75 3.68
C ALA A 226 33.08 21.36 3.04
N VAL A 227 31.97 21.10 2.34
CA VAL A 227 31.76 19.86 1.59
C VAL A 227 32.83 19.66 0.52
N CYS A 228 33.25 20.75 -0.14
CA CYS A 228 34.27 20.71 -1.19
C CYS A 228 35.65 21.16 -0.70
N HIS A 229 35.71 22.13 0.22
CA HIS A 229 36.94 22.78 0.66
C HIS A 229 37.47 22.30 2.02
N LYS A 230 36.84 21.25 2.60
CA LYS A 230 37.04 20.75 3.97
C LYS A 230 36.65 21.75 5.06
N ALA A 231 36.47 21.22 6.27
CA ALA A 231 36.11 22.00 7.46
C ALA A 231 37.17 23.04 7.85
N ASP A 232 38.45 22.77 7.55
CA ASP A 232 39.58 23.66 7.83
C ASP A 232 39.95 24.58 6.67
N GLY A 233 39.27 24.50 5.52
CA GLY A 233 39.65 25.27 4.32
C GLY A 233 40.82 24.68 3.54
N GLY A 234 41.40 23.57 4.01
CA GLY A 234 42.62 22.98 3.44
C GLY A 234 42.46 22.33 2.07
N GLY A 235 41.25 22.33 1.50
CA GLY A 235 40.97 21.81 0.16
C GLY A 235 40.96 20.27 0.06
N SER A 236 40.09 19.74 -0.79
CA SER A 236 40.12 18.35 -1.24
C SER A 236 39.68 18.26 -2.70
N ILE A 237 38.37 18.28 -2.92
CA ILE A 237 37.73 18.35 -4.22
C ILE A 237 37.82 19.79 -4.73
N GLY A 238 37.60 20.76 -3.85
CA GLY A 238 37.88 22.18 -4.08
C GLY A 238 39.30 22.58 -3.66
N PRO A 239 39.82 23.71 -4.18
CA PRO A 239 41.15 24.22 -3.84
C PRO A 239 41.31 24.55 -2.34
N ASN A 240 42.55 24.61 -1.88
CA ASN A 240 42.88 25.13 -0.56
C ASN A 240 42.61 26.64 -0.53
N LEU A 241 41.87 27.10 0.48
CA LEU A 241 41.49 28.50 0.68
C LEU A 241 42.29 29.18 1.80
N THR A 242 43.25 28.46 2.39
CA THR A 242 44.05 28.91 3.55
C THR A 242 45.51 29.17 3.23
N ASP A 243 45.95 28.88 2.00
CA ASP A 243 47.32 29.14 1.57
C ASP A 243 47.44 30.41 0.73
N ASP A 244 48.68 30.77 0.41
CA ASP A 244 48.97 31.97 -0.36
C ASP A 244 48.78 31.78 -1.88
N TYR A 245 48.33 30.60 -2.33
CA TYR A 245 48.24 30.27 -3.76
C TYR A 245 46.80 30.36 -4.29
N TRP A 246 46.52 31.44 -5.03
CA TRP A 246 45.20 31.71 -5.59
C TRP A 246 45.21 31.67 -7.12
N LEU A 247 44.43 30.75 -7.70
CA LEU A 247 44.35 30.58 -9.16
C LEU A 247 43.68 31.77 -9.87
N HIS A 248 42.69 32.38 -9.22
CA HIS A 248 41.89 33.48 -9.77
C HIS A 248 42.26 34.85 -9.18
N GLY A 249 43.33 34.91 -8.39
CA GLY A 249 43.68 36.07 -7.57
C GLY A 249 43.13 35.94 -6.14
N GLY A 250 43.90 36.45 -5.16
CA GLY A 250 43.64 36.30 -3.72
C GLY A 250 43.21 37.59 -3.02
N ASP A 251 42.95 38.65 -3.80
CA ASP A 251 42.36 39.88 -3.29
C ASP A 251 40.84 39.90 -3.55
N ILE A 252 40.12 40.68 -2.75
CA ILE A 252 38.66 40.75 -2.76
C ILE A 252 38.07 41.22 -4.10
N LYS A 253 38.85 41.92 -4.94
CA LYS A 253 38.36 42.37 -6.25
C LYS A 253 38.60 41.34 -7.35
N SER A 254 39.47 40.37 -7.09
CA SER A 254 39.80 39.30 -8.03
C SER A 254 38.89 38.07 -7.87
N VAL A 255 38.08 38.01 -6.80
CA VAL A 255 37.15 36.92 -6.49
C VAL A 255 35.70 37.40 -6.65
#